data_AF-A0A559J8P0-F1
#
_entry.id   AF-A0A559J8P0-F1
#
_cell.length_a   1.000
_cell.length_b   1.000
_cell.length_c   1.000
_cell.angle_alpha   90.00
_cell.angle_beta   90.00
_cell.angle_gamma   90.00
#
_symmetry.space_group_name_H-M   'P 1'
#
loop_
_entity.id
_entity.type
_entity.pdbx_description
1 polymer ?
#
loop_
_entity_poly.entity_id
_entity_poly.type
_entity_poly.pdbx_seq_one_letter_code
_entity_poly.pdbx_strand_id
1 'polypeptide(L)'
;MLRCSWCMKKIKENNECLGLGVKFKNEVAFKQAQGTIQSIFLASRNTSVPLIIVADNSEAKKQGQDGIFALCSEKCGVQMKKTLTDETNLFKAIGEMMDLR
;
A
#
# COMPACT_ATOMS: atom_id res chain seq x y z
N MET A 1 -13.36 -9.18 -7.85
CA MET A 1 -13.76 -7.77 -7.65
C MET A 1 -12.93 -7.15 -6.53
N LEU A 2 -12.31 -6.00 -6.80
CA LEU A 2 -11.44 -5.31 -5.84
C LEU A 2 -12.25 -4.51 -4.80
N ARG A 3 -11.62 -4.25 -3.65
CA ARG A 3 -12.12 -3.30 -2.65
C ARG A 3 -11.18 -2.12 -2.61
N CYS A 4 -11.74 -0.92 -2.46
CA CYS A 4 -10.95 0.28 -2.26
C CYS A 4 -10.16 0.15 -0.95
N SER A 5 -8.83 0.26 -1.02
CA SER A 5 -7.93 0.16 0.13
C SER A 5 -8.11 1.29 1.14
N TRP A 6 -8.80 2.38 0.76
CA TRP A 6 -9.11 3.47 1.69
C TRP A 6 -10.44 3.30 2.41
N CYS A 7 -11.54 3.21 1.65
CA CYS A 7 -12.90 3.22 2.19
C CYS A 7 -13.54 1.83 2.30
N MET A 8 -12.85 0.77 1.89
CA MET A 8 -13.26 -0.64 1.93
C MET A 8 -14.53 -1.02 1.15
N LYS A 9 -15.11 -0.05 0.43
CA LYS A 9 -16.22 -0.28 -0.50
C LYS A 9 -15.75 -1.10 -1.70
N LYS A 10 -16.65 -1.93 -2.23
CA LYS A 10 -16.44 -2.69 -3.46
C LYS A 10 -16.28 -1.72 -4.65
N ILE A 11 -15.26 -1.93 -5.47
CA ILE A 11 -15.09 -1.22 -6.75
C ILE A 11 -15.85 -2.03 -7.80
N LYS A 12 -16.89 -1.44 -8.39
CA LYS A 12 -17.68 -2.09 -9.45
C LYS A 12 -16.88 -2.12 -10.75
N GLU A 13 -17.16 -3.09 -11.62
CA GLU A 13 -16.40 -3.34 -12.87
C GLU A 13 -16.35 -2.12 -13.81
N ASN A 14 -17.38 -1.29 -13.81
CA ASN A 14 -17.46 -0.08 -14.63
C ASN A 14 -17.06 1.21 -13.91
N ASN A 15 -16.59 1.12 -12.67
CA ASN A 15 -16.11 2.28 -11.92
C ASN A 15 -14.61 2.43 -12.12
N GLU A 16 -14.15 3.68 -12.10
CA GLU A 16 -12.73 3.98 -12.06
C GLU A 16 -12.03 3.24 -10.91
N CYS A 17 -10.91 2.61 -11.25
CA CYS A 17 -10.03 1.92 -10.30
C CYS A 17 -8.63 2.50 -10.44
N LEU A 18 -8.26 3.39 -9.52
CA LEU A 18 -6.96 4.03 -9.50
C LEU A 18 -5.96 3.17 -8.71
N GLY A 19 -4.75 3.02 -9.23
CA GLY A 19 -3.65 2.34 -8.54
C GLY A 19 -2.72 3.34 -7.85
N LEU A 20 -2.49 3.17 -6.55
CA LEU A 20 -1.41 3.85 -5.83
C LEU A 20 -0.27 2.86 -5.59
N GLY A 21 0.77 2.96 -6.41
CA GLY A 21 1.99 2.16 -6.29
C GLY A 21 2.83 2.57 -5.09
N VAL A 22 3.43 1.59 -4.42
CA VAL A 22 4.34 1.77 -3.28
C VAL A 22 5.58 0.90 -3.44
N LYS A 23 6.67 1.35 -2.81
CA LYS A 23 7.92 0.61 -2.68
C LYS A 23 8.12 0.20 -1.23
N PHE A 24 8.52 -1.03 -0.99
CA PHE A 24 8.79 -1.52 0.36
C PHE A 24 10.23 -1.16 0.76
N LYS A 25 10.41 -0.83 2.05
CA LYS A 25 11.76 -0.66 2.61
C LYS A 25 12.51 -1.99 2.71
N ASN A 26 11.77 -3.09 2.94
CA ASN A 26 12.31 -4.44 3.01
C ASN A 26 11.45 -5.39 2.16
N GLU A 27 11.96 -5.78 1.00
CA GLU A 27 11.26 -6.62 0.02
C GLU A 27 11.12 -8.09 0.47
N VAL A 28 11.89 -8.53 1.48
CA VAL A 28 11.94 -9.94 1.91
C VAL A 28 10.61 -10.41 2.51
N ALA A 29 9.86 -9.51 3.13
CA ALA A 29 8.63 -9.84 3.85
C ALA A 29 7.50 -10.40 2.96
N PHE A 30 7.52 -10.14 1.64
CA PHE A 30 6.40 -10.46 0.75
C PHE A 30 6.75 -11.36 -0.43
N LYS A 31 7.95 -11.95 -0.45
CA LYS A 31 8.44 -12.75 -1.59
C LYS A 31 7.51 -13.93 -1.94
N GLN A 32 6.94 -14.61 -0.94
CA GLN A 32 6.02 -15.73 -1.17
C GLN A 32 4.58 -15.30 -1.52
N ALA A 33 4.26 -14.00 -1.40
CA ALA A 33 2.91 -13.46 -1.59
C ALA A 33 2.75 -12.70 -2.92
N GLN A 34 3.74 -12.74 -3.79
CA GLN A 34 3.72 -12.06 -5.09
C GLN A 34 2.50 -12.44 -5.94
N GLY A 35 1.89 -11.46 -6.59
CA GLY A 35 0.69 -11.66 -7.40
C GLY A 35 -0.59 -11.91 -6.60
N THR A 36 -0.55 -11.78 -5.27
CA THR A 36 -1.71 -11.97 -4.39
C THR A 36 -2.17 -10.66 -3.75
N ILE A 37 -3.39 -10.66 -3.21
CA ILE A 37 -3.90 -9.57 -2.38
C ILE A 37 -3.67 -9.94 -0.92
N GLN A 38 -2.89 -9.13 -0.21
CA GLN A 38 -2.61 -9.28 1.21
C GLN A 38 -3.32 -8.20 2.03
N SER A 39 -3.67 -8.54 3.27
CA SER A 39 -4.22 -7.58 4.22
C SER A 39 -3.08 -6.99 5.04
N ILE A 40 -2.83 -5.68 4.89
CA ILE A 40 -1.77 -4.96 5.60
C ILE A 40 -2.40 -4.09 6.67
N PHE A 41 -1.87 -4.13 7.89
CA PHE A 41 -2.31 -3.27 8.98
C PHE A 41 -1.68 -1.89 8.88
N LEU A 42 -2.51 -0.83 8.89
CA LEU A 42 -2.09 0.56 8.98
C LEU A 42 -2.26 1.03 10.43
N ALA A 43 -1.14 1.23 11.13
CA ALA A 43 -1.11 1.62 12.53
C ALA A 43 -1.77 3.00 12.77
N SER A 44 -1.55 3.95 11.86
CA SER A 44 -2.12 5.31 11.93
C SER A 44 -3.66 5.33 11.91
N ARG A 45 -4.29 4.28 11.39
CA ARG A 45 -5.75 4.15 11.27
C ARG A 45 -6.32 3.01 12.10
N ASN A 46 -5.46 2.22 12.76
CA ASN A 46 -5.85 1.02 13.49
C ASN A 46 -6.75 0.09 12.67
N THR A 47 -6.39 -0.16 11.40
CA THR A 47 -7.22 -0.97 10.49
C THR A 47 -6.40 -1.67 9.43
N SER A 48 -6.89 -2.82 8.94
CA SER A 48 -6.25 -3.56 7.86
C SER A 48 -6.90 -3.28 6.51
N VAL A 49 -6.07 -3.15 5.49
CA VAL A 49 -6.46 -2.75 4.14
C VAL A 49 -5.86 -3.70 3.11
N PRO A 50 -6.55 -3.95 1.97
CA PRO A 50 -6.01 -4.80 0.91
C PRO A 50 -4.88 -4.09 0.17
N LEU A 51 -3.76 -4.79 0.00
CA LEU A 51 -2.63 -4.43 -0.84
C LEU A 51 -2.40 -5.54 -1.87
N ILE A 52 -2.32 -5.17 -3.14
CA ILE A 52 -1.88 -6.11 -4.19
C ILE A 52 -0.36 -6.17 -4.11
N ILE A 53 0.21 -7.34 -3.83
CA ILE A 53 1.65 -7.55 -3.91
C ILE A 53 2.01 -7.75 -5.38
N VAL A 54 2.86 -6.89 -5.89
CA VAL A 54 3.24 -6.90 -7.31
C VAL A 54 4.00 -8.18 -7.61
N ALA A 55 3.61 -8.87 -8.69
CA ALA A 55 4.28 -10.08 -9.13
C ALA A 55 5.66 -9.76 -9.71
N ASP A 56 6.62 -10.66 -9.50
CA ASP A 56 7.92 -10.56 -10.15
C ASP A 56 7.76 -10.56 -11.69
N ASN A 57 8.66 -9.83 -12.36
CA ASN A 57 8.66 -9.62 -13.81
C ASN A 57 7.44 -8.90 -14.41
N SER A 58 6.47 -8.46 -13.58
CA SER A 58 5.37 -7.62 -14.04
C SER A 58 5.85 -6.22 -14.46
N GLU A 59 5.06 -5.54 -15.27
CA GLU A 59 5.36 -4.17 -15.70
C GLU A 59 5.45 -3.19 -14.53
N ALA A 60 4.59 -3.35 -13.52
CA ALA A 60 4.65 -2.56 -12.29
C ALA A 60 5.96 -2.78 -11.52
N LYS A 61 6.46 -4.02 -11.45
CA LYS A 61 7.75 -4.31 -10.80
C LYS A 61 8.90 -3.65 -11.54
N LYS A 62 8.89 -3.67 -12.88
CA LYS A 62 9.89 -2.97 -13.71
C LYS A 62 9.86 -1.45 -13.52
N GLN A 63 8.70 -0.89 -13.19
CA GLN A 63 8.52 0.51 -12.82
C GLN A 63 8.86 0.82 -11.35
N GLY A 64 9.43 -0.16 -10.61
CA GLY A 64 9.90 0.02 -9.24
C GLY A 64 8.83 -0.06 -8.16
N GLN A 65 7.67 -0.66 -8.47
CA GLN A 65 6.57 -0.86 -7.52
C GLN A 65 6.61 -2.27 -6.94
N ASP A 66 6.43 -2.37 -5.62
CA ASP A 66 6.36 -3.66 -4.89
C ASP A 66 4.93 -3.98 -4.46
N GLY A 67 4.10 -2.96 -4.31
CA GLY A 67 2.70 -3.10 -3.97
C GLY A 67 1.83 -2.03 -4.64
N ILE A 68 0.55 -2.33 -4.81
CA ILE A 68 -0.44 -1.41 -5.36
C ILE A 68 -1.70 -1.42 -4.50
N PHE A 69 -2.09 -0.24 -4.01
CA PHE A 69 -3.39 -0.03 -3.39
C PHE A 69 -4.43 0.34 -4.45
N ALA A 70 -5.57 -0.36 -4.45
CA ALA A 70 -6.68 -0.08 -5.36
C ALA A 70 -7.61 0.97 -4.75
N LEU A 71 -8.00 1.98 -5.51
CA LEU A 71 -8.73 3.15 -5.01
C LEU A 71 -9.92 3.47 -5.91
N CYS A 72 -11.08 3.78 -5.32
CA CYS A 72 -12.31 4.04 -6.07
C CYS A 72 -12.50 5.50 -6.49
N SER A 73 -11.56 6.38 -6.14
CA SER A 73 -11.60 7.82 -6.45
C SER A 73 -10.26 8.48 -6.10
N GLU A 74 -9.96 9.61 -6.72
CA GLU A 74 -8.81 10.45 -6.38
C GLU A 74 -8.81 10.87 -4.90
N LYS A 75 -9.98 11.21 -4.35
CA LYS A 75 -10.12 11.58 -2.93
C LYS A 75 -9.60 10.48 -2.01
N CYS A 76 -9.96 9.23 -2.29
CA CYS A 76 -9.45 8.08 -1.55
C CYS A 76 -7.93 7.95 -1.71
N GLY A 77 -7.39 8.22 -2.90
CA GLY A 77 -5.95 8.20 -3.16
C GLY A 77 -5.17 9.25 -2.40
N VAL A 78 -5.65 10.50 -2.37
CA VAL A 78 -5.02 11.57 -1.59
C VAL A 78 -4.98 11.21 -0.10
N GLN A 79 -6.07 10.70 0.45
CA GLN A 79 -6.14 10.31 1.85
C GLN A 79 -5.21 9.13 2.17
N MET A 80 -5.16 8.13 1.28
CA MET A 80 -4.26 6.99 1.42
C MET A 80 -2.79 7.41 1.36
N LYS A 81 -2.41 8.22 0.38
CA LYS A 81 -1.03 8.70 0.21
C LYS A 81 -0.57 9.51 1.43
N LYS A 82 -1.42 10.39 1.95
CA LYS A 82 -1.13 11.15 3.18
C LYS A 82 -0.84 10.21 4.35
N THR A 83 -1.73 9.24 4.57
CA THR A 83 -1.62 8.26 5.67
C THR A 83 -0.31 7.46 5.62
N LEU A 84 0.05 6.95 4.44
CA LEU A 84 1.30 6.20 4.26
C LEU A 84 2.55 7.06 4.47
N THR A 85 2.48 8.34 4.08
CA THR A 85 3.56 9.30 4.31
C THR A 85 3.74 9.55 5.80
N ASP A 86 2.64 9.74 6.54
CA ASP A 86 2.66 9.96 7.98
C ASP A 86 3.24 8.75 8.73
N GLU A 87 2.86 7.51 8.34
CA GLU A 87 3.45 6.29 8.91
C GLU A 87 4.95 6.16 8.63
N THR A 88 5.36 6.43 7.40
CA THR A 88 6.78 6.37 7.02
C THR A 88 7.62 7.36 7.82
N ASN A 89 7.11 8.57 8.01
CA ASN A 89 7.77 9.61 8.81
C ASN A 89 7.85 9.21 10.29
N LEU A 90 6.78 8.62 10.85
CA LEU A 90 6.77 8.13 12.22
C LEU A 90 7.84 7.03 12.42
N PHE A 91 7.91 6.05 11.54
CA PHE A 91 8.92 4.98 11.63
C PHE A 91 10.35 5.52 11.46
N LYS A 92 10.54 6.54 10.61
CA LYS A 92 11.85 7.19 10.46
C LYS A 92 12.27 7.92 11.74
N ALA A 93 11.38 8.72 12.33
CA ALA A 93 11.66 9.45 13.57
C ALA A 93 11.97 8.51 14.75
N ILE A 94 11.23 7.40 14.87
CA ILE A 94 11.52 6.38 15.90
C ILE A 94 12.88 5.73 15.68
N GLY A 95 13.22 5.37 14.44
CA GLY A 95 14.53 4.80 14.10
C GLY A 95 15.68 5.74 14.50
N GLU A 96 15.59 7.02 14.11
CA GLU A 96 16.59 8.04 14.45
C GLU A 96 16.74 8.23 15.97
N MET A 97 15.65 8.11 16.76
CA MET A 97 15.72 8.16 18.22
C MET A 97 16.33 6.91 18.86
N MET A 98 16.18 5.74 18.22
CA MET A 98 16.73 4.47 18.73
C MET A 98 18.22 4.31 18.41
N ASP A 99 18.70 4.87 17.29
CA ASP A 99 20.11 4.86 16.89
C ASP A 99 21.00 5.86 17.67
N LEU A 100 20.40 6.69 18.53
CA LEU A 100 21.08 7.65 19.42
C LEU A 100 21.34 7.11 20.85
N ARG A 101 21.12 5.81 21.08
CA ARG A 101 21.33 5.14 22.38
C ARG A 101 22.50 4.16 22.35
#